data_AF-A0A3C0TDQ7-F1
#
_entry.id   AF-A0A3C0TDQ7-F1
#
_cell.length_a   1.000
_cell.length_b   1.000
_cell.length_c   1.000
_cell.angle_alpha   90.00
_cell.angle_beta   90.00
_cell.angle_gamma   90.00
#
_symmetry.space_group_name_H-M   'P 1'
#
loop_
_entity.id
_entity.type
_entity.pdbx_description
1 polymer ?
#
loop_
_entity_poly.entity_id
_entity_poly.type
_entity_poly.pdbx_seq_one_letter_code
_entity_poly.pdbx_strand_id
1 'polypeptide(L)' 'MPYKEVFDAMPINQMLGITLLEQGPGYGRIQLSITDTTPTGIGGSVNGGILATMADMVMLVTVFSGLQD' A
#
# COMPACT_ATOMS: atom_id res chain seq x y z
N MET A 1 1.67 -15.68 -10.75
CA MET A 1 1.47 -14.24 -11.01
C MET A 1 2.59 -13.49 -10.33
N PRO A 2 3.22 -12.50 -10.97
CA PRO A 2 4.11 -11.54 -10.33
C PRO A 2 3.51 -11.00 -9.02
N TYR A 3 4.33 -10.84 -7.97
CA TYR A 3 3.88 -10.37 -6.65
C TYR A 3 3.06 -9.08 -6.72
N LYS A 4 3.46 -8.15 -7.59
CA LYS A 4 2.71 -6.91 -7.87
C LYS A 4 1.26 -7.17 -8.28
N GLU A 5 1.03 -8.10 -9.21
CA GLU A 5 -0.34 -8.40 -9.67
C GLU A 5 -1.19 -8.96 -8.54
N VAL A 6 -0.61 -9.81 -7.69
CA VAL A 6 -1.31 -10.36 -6.52
C VAL A 6 -1.62 -9.25 -5.52
N PHE A 7 -0.65 -8.38 -5.22
CA PHE A 7 -0.81 -7.25 -4.31
C PHE A 7 -1.90 -6.30 -4.81
N ASP A 8 -1.85 -5.88 -6.07
CA ASP A 8 -2.81 -4.93 -6.66
C ASP A 8 -4.20 -5.55 -6.85
N ALA A 9 -4.30 -6.88 -6.92
CA ALA A 9 -5.57 -7.61 -6.99
C ALA A 9 -6.25 -7.83 -5.63
N MET A 10 -5.58 -7.56 -4.51
CA MET A 10 -6.17 -7.73 -3.18
C MET A 10 -7.36 -6.76 -3.01
N PRO A 11 -8.56 -7.24 -2.63
CA PRO A 11 -9.75 -6.39 -2.50
C PRO A 11 -9.56 -5.18 -1.58
N ILE A 12 -8.79 -5.36 -0.49
CA ILE A 12 -8.49 -4.28 0.45
C ILE A 12 -7.58 -3.20 -0.17
N ASN A 13 -6.61 -3.58 -1.00
CA ASN A 13 -5.70 -2.65 -1.64
C ASN A 13 -6.43 -1.84 -2.71
N GLN A 14 -7.34 -2.48 -3.46
CA GLN A 14 -8.22 -1.80 -4.41
C GLN A 14 -9.19 -0.83 -3.72
N MET A 15 -9.82 -1.27 -2.61
CA MET A 15 -10.72 -0.42 -1.82
C MET A 15 -10.01 0.83 -1.32
N LEU A 16 -8.77 0.70 -0.85
CA LEU A 16 -7.98 1.81 -0.31
C LEU A 16 -7.27 2.62 -1.39
N GLY A 17 -7.27 2.19 -2.66
CA GLY A 17 -6.53 2.85 -3.74
C GLY A 17 -5.01 2.72 -3.60
N ILE A 18 -4.53 1.64 -2.97
CA ILE A 18 -3.11 1.37 -2.73
C ILE A 18 -2.58 0.40 -3.79
N THR A 19 -1.44 0.74 -4.40
CA THR A 19 -0.76 -0.09 -5.42
C THR A 19 0.71 -0.28 -5.09
N LEU A 20 1.29 -1.39 -5.53
CA LEU A 20 2.73 -1.63 -5.43
C LEU A 20 3.47 -1.03 -6.63
N LEU A 21 4.40 -0.11 -6.39
CA LEU A 21 5.24 0.45 -7.45
C LEU A 21 6.54 -0.33 -7.64
N GLU A 22 7.16 -0.76 -6.55
CA GLU A 22 8.47 -1.41 -6.56
C GLU A 22 8.67 -2.26 -5.31
N GLN A 23 9.37 -3.38 -5.47
CA GLN A 23 9.85 -4.21 -4.37
C GLN A 23 11.26 -4.70 -4.73
N GLY A 24 12.17 -4.63 -3.78
CA GLY A 24 13.53 -5.16 -3.87
C GLY A 24 14.05 -5.52 -2.48
N PRO A 25 15.23 -6.15 -2.34
CA PRO A 25 15.72 -6.63 -1.05
C PRO A 25 15.80 -5.52 0.00
N GLY A 26 14.98 -5.62 1.04
CA GLY A 26 14.90 -4.59 2.10
C GLY A 26 14.28 -3.28 1.64
N TYR A 27 13.59 -3.25 0.50
CA TYR A 27 12.92 -2.08 -0.05
C TYR A 27 11.52 -2.38 -0.57
N GLY A 28 10.56 -1.53 -0.21
CA GLY A 28 9.21 -1.56 -0.76
C GLY A 28 8.72 -0.14 -1.02
N ARG A 29 8.04 0.06 -2.15
CA ARG A 29 7.39 1.32 -2.48
C ARG A 29 5.95 1.07 -2.91
N ILE A 30 5.01 1.62 -2.14
CA ILE A 30 3.59 1.62 -2.46
C ILE A 30 3.11 3.06 -2.75
N GLN A 31 1.98 3.19 -3.44
CA GLN A 31 1.35 4.47 -3.76
C GLN A 31 -0.12 4.43 -3.38
N LEU A 32 -0.58 5.48 -2.70
CA LEU A 32 -2.00 5.80 -2.51
C LEU A 32 -2.47 6.74 -3.61
N SER A 33 -3.58 6.39 -4.28
CA SER A 33 -4.25 7.26 -5.23
C SER A 33 -5.43 7.94 -4.54
N ILE A 34 -5.31 9.24 -4.25
CA ILE A 34 -6.37 10.01 -3.60
C ILE A 34 -7.45 10.36 -4.62
N THR A 35 -8.69 10.08 -4.26
CA THR A 35 -9.90 10.40 -5.04
C THR A 35 -10.91 11.13 -4.16
N ASP A 36 -11.99 11.63 -4.77
CA ASP A 36 -13.10 12.28 -4.04
C ASP A 36 -13.80 11.34 -3.03
N THR A 37 -13.60 10.03 -3.16
CA THR A 37 -14.15 9.01 -2.25
C THR A 37 -13.15 8.58 -1.17
N THR A 38 -11.92 9.09 -1.19
CA THR A 38 -10.92 8.76 -0.17
C THR A 38 -11.31 9.41 1.16
N PRO A 39 -11.43 8.64 2.26
CA PRO A 39 -11.70 9.20 3.57
C PRO A 39 -10.72 10.31 3.95
N THR A 40 -11.27 11.42 4.45
CA THR A 40 -10.49 12.59 4.86
C THR A 40 -10.26 12.62 6.37
N GLY A 41 -9.25 13.37 6.78
CA GLY A 41 -8.92 13.73 8.16
C GLY A 41 -9.20 15.20 8.44
N ILE A 42 -8.62 15.70 9.54
CA ILE A 42 -8.78 17.10 9.96
C ILE A 42 -8.20 18.05 8.91
N GLY A 43 -8.96 19.09 8.55
CA GLY A 43 -8.53 20.10 7.59
C GLY A 43 -8.45 19.60 6.14
N GLY A 44 -9.16 18.53 5.80
CA GLY A 44 -9.12 17.95 4.46
C GLY A 44 -7.87 17.12 4.18
N SER A 45 -7.10 16.76 5.21
CA SER A 45 -5.99 15.83 5.09
C SER A 45 -6.46 14.42 4.69
N VAL A 46 -5.52 13.51 4.40
CA VAL A 46 -5.82 12.08 4.30
C VAL A 46 -6.18 11.55 5.69
N ASN A 47 -7.17 10.67 5.76
CA ASN A 47 -7.53 10.00 7.01
C ASN A 47 -6.31 9.29 7.64
N GLY A 48 -6.08 9.55 8.94
CA GLY A 48 -4.92 9.00 9.65
C GLY A 48 -4.87 7.47 9.70
N GLY A 49 -6.03 6.80 9.68
CA GLY A 49 -6.11 5.34 9.60
C GLY A 49 -5.56 4.81 8.28
N ILE A 50 -5.81 5.48 7.16
CA ILE A 50 -5.25 5.11 5.85
C ILE A 50 -3.73 5.24 5.87
N LEU A 51 -3.20 6.33 6.43
CA LEU A 51 -1.76 6.53 6.56
C LEU A 51 -1.11 5.45 7.42
N ALA A 52 -1.75 5.07 8.54
CA ALA A 52 -1.28 3.97 9.38
C ALA A 52 -1.29 2.62 8.62
N THR A 53 -2.35 2.34 7.86
CA THR A 53 -2.43 1.16 7.00
C THR A 53 -1.33 1.13 5.94
N MET A 54 -1.02 2.26 5.30
CA MET A 54 0.09 2.34 4.34
C MET A 54 1.43 2.01 5.00
N ALA A 55 1.68 2.53 6.21
CA ALA A 55 2.91 2.26 6.95
C ALA A 55 3.06 0.76 7.29
N ASP A 56 1.98 0.11 7.70
CA ASP A 56 1.98 -1.34 7.98
C ASP A 56 2.20 -2.17 6.70
N MET A 57 1.47 -1.86 5.62
CA MET A 57 1.59 -2.57 4.35
C MET A 57 2.98 -2.45 3.73
N VAL A 58 3.58 -1.25 3.70
CA VAL A 58 4.91 -1.07 3.09
C VAL A 58 5.99 -1.82 3.88
N MET A 59 5.84 -1.94 5.21
CA MET A 59 6.72 -2.76 6.04
C MET A 59 6.63 -4.24 5.66
N LEU A 60 5.43 -4.78 5.47
CA LEU A 60 5.25 -6.18 5.03
C LEU A 60 5.83 -6.41 3.63
N VAL A 61 5.56 -5.52 2.67
CA VAL A 61 6.17 -5.56 1.32
C VAL A 61 7.70 -5.61 1.44
N THR A 62 8.26 -4.76 2.31
CA THR A 62 9.71 -4.65 2.51
C THR A 62 10.28 -5.93 3.14
N VAL A 63 9.67 -6.45 4.21
CA VAL A 63 10.16 -7.65 4.90
C VAL A 63 10.08 -8.87 4.01
N PHE A 64 8.96 -9.06 3.30
CA PHE A 64 8.78 -10.23 2.43
C PHE A 64 9.68 -10.22 1.20
N SER A 65 10.24 -9.07 0.80
CA SER A 65 11.22 -9.00 -0.29
C SER A 65 12.49 -9.81 0.01
N GLY A 66 12.83 -10.01 1.28
CA GLY A 66 14.01 -10.75 1.72
C GLY A 66 13.73 -12.16 2.23
N LEU A 67 12.45 -12.60 2.20
CA LEU A 67 12.00 -13.91 2.67
C LEU A 67 11.53 -14.82 1.51
N GLN A 68 11.72 -14.39 0.27
CA GLN A 68 11.52 -15.25 -0.90
C GLN A 68 12.74 -16.18 -1.02
N ASP A 69 12.59 -17.43 -0.59
CA ASP A 69 13.52 -18.53 -0.88
C ASP A 69 13.54 -18.88 -2.38
#